data_AF-A0A8S2RP24-F1
#
_entry.id   AF-A0A8S2RP24-F1
#
_cell.length_a   1.000
_cell.length_b   1.000
_cell.length_c   1.000
_cell.angle_alpha   90.00
_cell.angle_beta   90.00
_cell.angle_gamma   90.00
#
_symmetry.space_group_name_H-M   'P 1'
#
loop_
_entity.id
_entity.type
_entity.pdbx_description
1 polymer ?
#
loop_
_entity_poly.entity_id
_entity_poly.type
_entity_poly.pdbx_seq_one_letter_code
_entity_poly.pdbx_strand_id
1 'polypeptide(L)' 'MNDKMNNPDDSLRCPITLELFSDPVLAQDGHTYEREAIVEWIEKNGRSPITDQQLSLEHLYPNYAAKKQLIILKSH' A
#
# COMPACT_ATOMS: atom_id res chain seq x y z
N MET A 1 23.53 -16.91 6.59
CA MET A 1 22.11 -16.75 6.93
C MET A 1 21.69 -15.43 6.33
N ASN A 2 20.81 -15.49 5.35
CA ASN A 2 20.35 -14.41 4.48
C ASN A 2 19.92 -13.14 5.23
N ASP A 3 20.86 -12.20 5.35
CA ASP A 3 20.64 -10.77 5.55
C ASP A 3 19.79 -10.25 4.37
N LYS A 4 18.48 -10.42 4.45
CA LYS A 4 17.55 -9.64 3.63
C LYS A 4 17.75 -8.19 4.07
N MET A 5 18.63 -7.52 3.34
CA MET A 5 18.87 -6.09 3.37
C MET A 5 17.52 -5.41 3.58
N ASN A 6 17.37 -4.72 4.71
CA ASN A 6 16.22 -3.88 4.99
C ASN A 6 16.34 -2.68 4.05
N ASN A 7 15.97 -2.87 2.79
CA ASN A 7 15.85 -1.79 1.83
C ASN A 7 14.70 -0.90 2.36
N PRO A 8 14.92 0.38 2.65
CA PRO A 8 13.85 1.27 3.09
C PRO A 8 12.69 1.34 2.07
N ASP A 9 12.96 0.98 0.82
CA ASP A 9 11.99 0.72 -0.25
C ASP A 9 10.92 -0.32 0.09
N ASP A 10 11.23 -1.35 0.87
CA ASP A 10 10.30 -2.47 1.10
C ASP A 10 9.04 -2.00 1.84
N SER A 11 9.21 -1.02 2.75
CA SER A 11 8.10 -0.34 3.43
C SER A 11 7.28 0.57 2.52
N LEU A 12 7.73 0.81 1.29
CA LEU A 12 7.08 1.62 0.26
C LEU A 12 6.57 0.78 -0.92
N ARG A 13 6.46 -0.54 -0.73
CA ARG A 13 5.89 -1.45 -1.72
C ARG A 13 4.47 -1.83 -1.38
N CYS A 14 3.64 -1.91 -2.41
CA CYS A 14 2.28 -2.39 -2.30
C CYS A 14 2.27 -3.90 -2.06
N PRO A 15 1.54 -4.40 -1.05
CA PRO A 15 1.45 -5.82 -0.77
C PRO A 15 0.63 -6.60 -1.81
N ILE A 16 -0.13 -5.91 -2.67
CA ILE A 16 -0.92 -6.53 -3.75
C ILE A 16 -0.11 -6.61 -5.05
N THR A 17 0.47 -5.49 -5.50
CA THR A 17 1.23 -5.45 -6.76
C THR A 17 2.69 -5.86 -6.59
N LEU A 18 3.21 -5.84 -5.35
CA LEU A 18 4.62 -6.07 -4.99
C LEU A 18 5.59 -5.03 -5.60
N GLU A 19 5.06 -3.92 -6.10
CA GLU A 19 5.79 -2.81 -6.70
C GLU A 19 5.78 -1.59 -5.78
N LEU A 20 6.68 -0.63 -6.03
CA LEU A 20 6.65 0.65 -5.33
C LEU A 20 5.32 1.36 -5.58
N PHE A 21 4.79 1.99 -4.52
CA PHE A 21 3.57 2.77 -4.63
C PHE A 21 3.70 3.90 -5.66
N SER A 22 2.63 4.13 -6.40
CA SER A 22 2.39 5.27 -7.29
C SER A 22 1.41 6.24 -6.63
N ASP A 23 0.24 5.76 -6.21
CA ASP A 23 -0.71 6.50 -5.39
C ASP A 23 -1.07 5.72 -4.11
N PRO A 24 -0.24 5.85 -3.05
CA PRO A 24 -0.46 5.11 -1.81
C PRO A 24 -1.74 5.59 -1.11
N VAL A 25 -2.64 4.64 -0.81
CA VAL A 25 -3.86 4.87 -0.04
C VAL A 25 -3.84 4.02 1.23
N LEU A 26 -4.12 4.67 2.36
CA LEU A 26 -4.33 4.06 3.66
C LEU A 26 -5.77 3.53 3.75
N ALA A 27 -5.91 2.26 4.02
CA ALA A 27 -7.18 1.64 4.35
C ALA A 27 -7.49 1.75 5.85
N GLN A 28 -8.75 1.62 6.24
CA GLN A 28 -9.17 1.64 7.65
C GLN A 28 -8.53 0.54 8.51
N ASP A 29 -8.06 -0.52 7.86
CA ASP A 29 -7.29 -1.61 8.44
C ASP A 29 -5.87 -1.21 8.88
N GLY A 30 -5.44 0.03 8.60
CA GLY A 30 -4.13 0.56 8.97
C GLY A 30 -3.01 0.24 7.96
N HIS A 31 -3.31 -0.50 6.90
CA HIS A 31 -2.37 -0.84 5.84
C HIS A 31 -2.46 0.11 4.65
N THR A 32 -1.33 0.30 3.97
CA THR A 32 -1.22 1.12 2.76
C THR A 32 -1.16 0.24 1.52
N TYR A 33 -1.93 0.60 0.51
CA TYR A 33 -2.04 -0.13 -0.75
C TYR A 33 -1.90 0.83 -1.94
N GLU A 34 -1.63 0.27 -3.12
CA GLU A 34 -1.79 1.00 -4.37
C GLU A 34 -3.28 1.23 -4.64
N ARG A 35 -3.66 2.46 -5.01
CA ARG A 35 -5.06 2.83 -5.22
C ARG A 35 -5.77 1.89 -6.18
N GLU A 36 -5.21 1.69 -7.37
CA GLU A 36 -5.86 0.91 -8.42
C GLU A 36 -6.05 -0.55 -7.97
N ALA A 37 -5.00 -1.14 -7.38
CA ALA A 37 -5.02 -2.53 -6.94
C ALA A 37 -6.01 -2.79 -5.78
N ILE A 38 -6.07 -1.91 -4.79
CA ILE A 38 -7.00 -2.09 -3.66
C ILE A 38 -8.45 -1.84 -4.07
N VAL A 39 -8.69 -0.91 -5.01
CA VAL A 39 -10.04 -0.67 -5.55
C VAL A 39 -10.56 -1.94 -6.22
N GLU A 40 -9.80 -2.50 -7.16
CA GLU A 40 -10.18 -3.75 -7.84
C GLU A 40 -10.36 -4.92 -6.86
N TRP A 41 -9.52 -5.00 -5.82
CA TRP A 41 -9.61 -6.04 -4.80
C TRP A 41 -10.89 -5.92 -3.97
N ILE A 42 -11.23 -4.71 -3.52
CA ILE A 42 -12.45 -4.44 -2.75
C ILE A 42 -13.69 -4.73 -3.59
N GLU A 43 -13.70 -4.36 -4.88
CA GLU A 43 -14.83 -4.65 -5.77
C GLU A 43 -15.08 -6.15 -5.93
N LYS A 44 -14.04 -6.98 -5.86
CA LYS A 44 -14.14 -8.45 -5.97
C LYS A 44 -14.42 -9.15 -4.64
N ASN A 45 -13.81 -8.70 -3.55
CA ASN A 45 -13.79 -9.42 -2.28
C ASN A 45 -14.47 -8.68 -1.11
N GLY A 46 -14.53 -7.35 -1.14
CA GLY A 46 -15.08 -6.52 -0.06
C GLY A 46 -14.31 -6.59 1.27
N ARG A 47 -13.04 -7.03 1.25
CA ARG A 47 -12.21 -7.27 2.44
C ARG A 47 -10.76 -6.85 2.24
N SER A 48 -10.04 -6.64 3.34
CA SER A 48 -8.60 -6.39 3.35
C SER A 48 -7.84 -7.65 2.88
N PRO A 49 -6.89 -7.53 1.94
CA PRO A 49 -6.07 -8.67 1.51
C PRO A 49 -5.10 -9.16 2.60
N ILE A 50 -4.87 -8.38 3.68
CA ILE A 50 -3.90 -8.72 4.73
C ILE A 50 -4.59 -9.28 5.97
N THR A 51 -5.65 -8.62 6.43
CA THR A 51 -6.29 -8.93 7.73
C THR A 51 -7.64 -9.62 7.59
N ASP A 52 -8.14 -9.78 6.36
CA ASP A 52 -9.49 -10.27 6.05
C ASP A 52 -10.62 -9.39 6.65
N GLN A 53 -10.31 -8.21 7.18
CA GLN A 53 -11.34 -7.30 7.72
C GLN A 53 -12.20 -6.71 6.60
N GLN A 54 -13.48 -6.43 6.90
CA GLN A 54 -14.39 -5.80 5.94
C GLN A 54 -13.84 -4.43 5.52
N LEU A 55 -13.75 -4.21 4.21
CA LEU A 55 -13.16 -3.01 3.65
C LEU A 55 -14.09 -2.42 2.59
N SER A 56 -14.13 -1.09 2.52
CA SER A 56 -14.99 -0.38 1.56
C SER A 56 -14.22 0.78 0.94
N LEU A 57 -14.54 1.10 -0.31
CA LEU A 57 -13.86 2.13 -1.10
C LEU A 57 -13.94 3.52 -0.44
N GLU A 58 -15.04 3.80 0.26
CA GLU A 58 -15.26 5.01 1.05
C GLU A 58 -14.27 5.19 2.21
N HIS A 59 -13.65 4.10 2.65
CA HIS A 59 -12.68 4.09 3.76
C HIS A 59 -11.23 4.02 3.27
N LEU A 60 -10.97 4.50 2.04
CA LEU A 60 -9.63 4.67 1.48
C LEU A 60 -9.20 6.14 1.53
N TYR A 61 -8.12 6.41 2.24
CA TYR A 61 -7.60 7.76 2.45
C TYR A 61 -6.22 7.90 1.79
N PRO A 62 -5.91 9.00 1.09
CA PRO A 62 -4.58 9.20 0.53
C PRO A 62 -3.50 9.23 1.62
N ASN A 63 -2.45 8.41 1.49
CA ASN A 63 -1.33 8.39 2.42
C ASN A 63 -0.23 9.37 1.96
N TYR A 64 -0.38 10.64 2.34
CA TYR A 64 0.60 11.68 1.99
C TYR A 64 1.99 11.46 2.58
N ALA A 65 2.10 10.76 3.72
CA ALA A 65 3.39 10.46 4.32
C ALA A 65 4.19 9.48 3.45
N ALA A 66 3.57 8.37 3.04
CA ALA A 66 4.15 7.42 2.10
C ALA A 66 4.47 8.11 0.76
N LYS A 67 3.57 8.96 0.26
CA LYS A 67 3.78 9.73 -0.97
C LYS A 67 5.02 10.62 -0.90
N LYS A 68 5.23 11.33 0.22
CA LYS A 68 6.44 12.14 0.43
C LYS A 68 7.71 11.29 0.45
N GLN A 69 7.69 10.14 1.12
CA GLN A 69 8.84 9.23 1.17
C GLN A 69 9.22 8.72 -0.23
N LEU A 70 8.24 8.35 -1.07
CA LEU A 70 8.47 7.94 -2.46
C LEU A 70 9.10 9.05 -3.31
N ILE A 71 8.67 10.30 -3.12
CA ILE A 71 9.23 11.45 -3.85
C ILE A 71 10.70 11.66 -3.47
N ILE A 72 11.02 11.57 -2.18
CA ILE A 72 12.40 11.69 -1.68
C ILE A 72 13.25 10.55 -2.24
N LEU A 73 12.74 9.33 -2.21
CA LEU A 73 13.43 8.14 -2.70
C LEU A 73 13.75 8.24 -4.20
N LYS A 74 12.78 8.67 -5.04
CA LYS A 74 12.97 8.84 -6.49
C LYS A 74 13.90 9.99 -6.87
N SER A 75 14.23 10.86 -5.92
CA SER A 75 15.12 12.02 -6.14
C SER A 75 16.60 11.70 -5.88
N HIS A 76 16.92 10.49 -5.44
CA HIS A 76 18.29 10.00 -5.21
C HIS A 76 18.63 8.88 -6.20
#